data_AF-A0A661V5J5-F1
#
_entry.id   AF-A0A661V5J5-F1
#
_cell.length_a   1.000
_cell.length_b   1.000
_cell.length_c   1.000
_cell.angle_alpha   90.00
_cell.angle_beta   90.00
_cell.angle_gamma   90.00
#
_symmetry.space_group_name_H-M   'P 1'
#
loop_
_entity.id
_entity.type
_entity.pdbx_description
1 polymer ?
#
loop_
_entity_poly.entity_id
_entity_poly.type
_entity_poly.pdbx_seq_one_letter_code
_entity_poly.pdbx_strand_id
1 'polypeptide(L)'
;DVNLAKQLNILISDMGLPVDRILMDPTCAAVGYGMEYGYSVMERLRLAALQGDSMTQLPMIVTVGYEAWRQKESKVGAGVPEAWGDWKERAINWETITAASLIESGADIVVLRHPESVRRAHKMIDELMG
;
A
#
# COMPACT_ATOMS: atom_id res chain seq x y z
N ASP A 1 3.23 -10.68 -6.90
CA ASP A 1 2.88 -11.48 -8.09
C ASP A 1 1.44 -11.97 -7.92
N VAL A 2 0.59 -11.82 -8.94
CA VAL A 2 -0.84 -12.14 -8.86
C VAL A 2 -1.09 -13.65 -8.72
N ASN A 3 -0.32 -14.48 -9.44
CA ASN A 3 -0.48 -15.92 -9.43
C ASN A 3 -0.01 -16.51 -8.10
N LEU A 4 1.11 -16.02 -7.57
CA LEU A 4 1.61 -16.46 -6.26
C LEU A 4 0.66 -16.08 -5.13
N ALA A 5 0.10 -14.86 -5.15
CA ALA A 5 -0.90 -14.43 -4.18
C ALA A 5 -2.13 -15.35 -4.19
N LYS A 6 -2.66 -15.63 -5.38
CA LYS A 6 -3.79 -16.55 -5.56
C LYS A 6 -3.47 -17.96 -5.08
N GLN A 7 -2.31 -18.50 -5.44
CA GLN A 7 -1.90 -19.84 -5.05
C GLN A 7 -1.74 -19.94 -3.52
N LEU A 8 -1.20 -18.91 -2.88
CA LEU A 8 -1.09 -18.87 -1.42
C LEU A 8 -2.47 -18.90 -0.74
N ASN A 9 -3.44 -18.12 -1.25
CA ASN A 9 -4.81 -18.13 -0.73
C ASN A 9 -5.47 -19.51 -0.85
N ILE A 10 -5.27 -20.19 -1.98
CA ILE A 10 -5.76 -21.56 -2.19
C ILE A 10 -5.14 -22.51 -1.16
N LEU A 11 -3.81 -22.50 -1.00
CA LEU A 11 -3.12 -23.38 -0.06
C LEU A 11 -3.57 -23.15 1.39
N ILE A 12 -3.79 -21.90 1.79
CA ILE A 12 -4.30 -21.57 3.13
C ILE A 12 -5.74 -22.06 3.30
N SER A 13 -6.59 -21.88 2.29
CA SER A 13 -7.97 -22.37 2.31
C SER A 13 -8.04 -23.90 2.36
N ASP A 14 -7.16 -24.60 1.64
CA ASP A 14 -7.08 -26.07 1.61
C ASP A 14 -6.70 -26.66 2.98
N MET A 15 -6.01 -25.88 3.83
CA MET A 15 -5.73 -26.23 5.23
C MET A 15 -6.94 -26.04 6.16
N GLY A 16 -8.08 -25.58 5.64
CA GLY A 16 -9.32 -25.40 6.38
C GLY A 16 -9.48 -24.04 7.06
N LEU A 17 -8.63 -23.05 6.75
CA LEU A 17 -8.84 -21.68 7.22
C LEU A 17 -9.93 -20.99 6.38
N PRO A 18 -11.00 -20.45 6.98
CA PRO A 18 -12.01 -19.70 6.25
C PRO A 18 -11.42 -18.46 5.54
N VAL A 19 -11.82 -18.23 4.30
CA VAL A 19 -11.29 -17.16 3.44
C VAL A 19 -11.58 -15.76 3.97
N ASP A 20 -12.66 -15.57 4.72
CA ASP A 20 -13.04 -14.33 5.40
C ASP A 20 -12.11 -13.97 6.58
N ARG A 21 -11.16 -14.84 6.91
CA ARG A 21 -10.12 -14.61 7.93
C ARG A 21 -8.73 -14.37 7.33
N ILE A 22 -8.64 -14.13 6.03
CA ILE A 22 -7.39 -13.92 5.31
C ILE A 22 -7.33 -12.49 4.76
N LEU A 23 -6.19 -11.84 4.97
CA LEU A 23 -5.83 -10.58 4.33
C LEU A 23 -4.65 -10.82 3.38
N MET A 24 -4.67 -10.22 2.21
CA MET A 24 -3.57 -10.27 1.25
C MET A 24 -2.60 -9.12 1.48
N ASP A 25 -1.31 -9.41 1.62
CA ASP A 25 -0.26 -8.39 1.51
C ASP A 25 0.44 -8.52 0.14
N PRO A 26 0.18 -7.60 -0.81
CA PRO A 26 0.82 -7.63 -2.13
C PRO A 26 2.29 -7.18 -2.11
N THR A 27 2.86 -6.85 -0.95
CA THR A 27 4.26 -6.46 -0.75
C THR A 27 4.67 -5.21 -1.56
N CYS A 28 3.87 -4.14 -1.46
CA CYS A 28 4.15 -2.89 -2.17
C CYS A 28 5.32 -2.14 -1.55
N ALA A 29 6.14 -1.53 -2.40
CA ALA A 29 7.22 -0.64 -1.98
C ALA A 29 6.77 0.84 -1.91
N ALA A 30 7.62 1.69 -1.37
CA ALA A 30 7.37 3.13 -1.33
C ALA A 30 7.65 3.82 -2.66
N VAL A 31 7.09 5.02 -2.82
CA VAL A 31 7.33 5.89 -3.98
C VAL A 31 8.83 6.05 -4.23
N GLY A 32 9.23 5.93 -5.50
CA GLY A 32 10.63 5.96 -5.94
C GLY A 32 11.40 4.64 -5.82
N TYR A 33 10.80 3.60 -5.22
CA TYR A 33 11.47 2.31 -4.96
C TYR A 33 10.67 1.10 -5.46
N GLY A 34 10.01 1.22 -6.62
CA GLY A 34 9.26 0.12 -7.24
C GLY A 34 7.80 0.01 -6.80
N MET A 35 7.22 1.10 -6.29
CA MET A 35 5.79 1.18 -5.93
C MET A 35 4.88 0.83 -7.12
N GLU A 36 5.27 1.20 -8.33
CA GLU A 36 4.54 0.96 -9.59
C GLU A 36 4.28 -0.53 -9.86
N TYR A 37 5.19 -1.41 -9.44
CA TYR A 37 5.00 -2.85 -9.54
C TYR A 37 3.91 -3.32 -8.57
N GLY A 38 3.95 -2.85 -7.33
CA GLY A 38 2.93 -3.12 -6.32
C GLY A 38 1.56 -2.59 -6.75
N TYR A 39 1.51 -1.34 -7.19
CA TYR A 39 0.32 -0.67 -7.71
C TYR A 39 -0.34 -1.48 -8.82
N SER A 40 0.43 -1.86 -9.85
CA SER A 40 -0.10 -2.64 -10.99
C SER A 40 -0.58 -4.04 -10.57
N VAL A 41 0.08 -4.66 -9.59
CA VAL A 41 -0.36 -5.96 -9.05
C VAL A 41 -1.68 -5.83 -8.29
N MET A 42 -1.84 -4.77 -7.49
CA MET A 42 -3.09 -4.50 -6.76
C MET A 42 -4.26 -4.24 -7.70
N GLU A 43 -4.07 -3.44 -8.74
CA GLU A 43 -5.11 -3.22 -9.75
C GLU A 43 -5.52 -4.53 -10.44
N ARG A 44 -4.57 -5.38 -10.79
CA ARG A 44 -4.86 -6.68 -11.40
C ARG A 44 -5.60 -7.62 -10.46
N LEU A 45 -5.24 -7.64 -9.17
CA LEU A 45 -5.97 -8.40 -8.16
C LEU A 45 -7.41 -7.89 -8.02
N ARG A 46 -7.60 -6.56 -7.99
CA ARG A 46 -8.92 -5.94 -7.91
C ARG A 46 -9.76 -6.22 -9.15
N LEU A 47 -9.19 -6.14 -10.35
CA LEU A 47 -9.89 -6.48 -11.60
C LEU A 47 -10.31 -7.95 -11.65
N ALA A 48 -9.41 -8.87 -11.29
CA ALA A 48 -9.74 -10.30 -11.21
C ALA A 48 -10.86 -10.57 -10.19
N ALA A 49 -10.82 -9.88 -9.04
CA ALA A 49 -11.84 -9.98 -8.01
C ALA A 49 -13.23 -9.54 -8.52
N LEU A 50 -13.28 -8.44 -9.26
CA LEU A 50 -14.51 -7.92 -9.88
C LEU A 50 -15.02 -8.80 -11.03
N GLN A 51 -14.13 -9.55 -11.68
CA GLN A 51 -14.49 -10.55 -12.70
C GLN A 51 -14.98 -11.88 -12.11
N GLY A 52 -14.99 -12.02 -10.78
CA GLY A 52 -15.54 -13.18 -10.08
C GLY A 52 -14.50 -14.23 -9.62
N ASP A 53 -13.21 -13.92 -9.66
CA ASP A 53 -12.19 -14.78 -9.08
C ASP A 53 -12.20 -14.69 -7.55
N SER A 54 -12.87 -15.66 -6.90
CA SER A 54 -13.07 -15.66 -5.45
C SER A 54 -11.77 -15.65 -4.65
N MET A 55 -10.69 -16.23 -5.18
CA MET A 55 -9.39 -16.31 -4.51
C MET A 55 -8.59 -15.01 -4.59
N THR A 56 -9.09 -13.98 -5.27
CA THR A 56 -8.51 -12.63 -5.26
C THR A 56 -9.45 -11.59 -4.64
N GLN A 57 -10.63 -11.99 -4.16
CA GLN A 57 -11.62 -11.10 -3.52
C GLN A 57 -11.31 -10.75 -2.06
N LEU A 58 -10.18 -11.23 -1.54
CA LEU A 58 -9.76 -10.97 -0.17
C LEU A 58 -9.30 -9.50 0.00
N PRO A 59 -9.52 -8.87 1.16
CA PRO A 59 -9.05 -7.51 1.38
C PRO A 59 -7.52 -7.42 1.35
N MET A 60 -7.00 -6.29 0.85
CA MET A 60 -5.58 -5.99 0.74
C MET A 60 -5.10 -5.09 1.87
N ILE A 61 -4.04 -5.50 2.56
CA ILE A 61 -3.31 -4.71 3.55
C ILE A 61 -1.96 -4.25 2.98
N VAL A 62 -1.62 -2.97 3.18
CA VAL A 62 -0.35 -2.40 2.72
C VAL A 62 0.43 -1.73 3.87
N THR A 63 1.72 -2.05 3.98
CA THR A 63 2.60 -1.62 5.09
C THR A 63 3.38 -0.34 4.77
N VAL A 64 2.64 0.70 4.35
CA VAL A 64 3.19 1.97 3.83
C VAL A 64 4.20 2.62 4.77
N GLY A 65 3.91 2.68 6.07
CA GLY A 65 4.81 3.32 7.02
C GLY A 65 6.15 2.59 7.18
N TYR A 66 6.20 1.27 7.01
CA TYR A 66 7.48 0.56 6.99
C TYR A 66 8.29 0.93 5.75
N GLU A 67 7.66 0.89 4.58
CA GLU A 67 8.31 1.10 3.30
C GLU A 67 8.69 2.55 3.04
N ALA A 68 7.87 3.52 3.46
CA ALA A 68 8.17 4.94 3.25
C ALA A 68 9.34 5.40 4.13
N TRP A 69 9.37 5.03 5.41
CA TRP A 69 10.33 5.54 6.40
C TRP A 69 11.70 4.85 6.37
N ARG A 70 11.88 3.78 5.60
CA ARG A 70 13.19 3.17 5.36
C ARG A 70 13.98 3.82 4.23
N GLN A 71 13.34 4.66 3.42
CA GLN A 71 13.96 5.31 2.27
C GLN A 71 14.82 6.52 2.66
N LYS A 72 15.80 6.84 1.82
CA LYS A 72 16.75 7.92 2.09
C LYS A 72 16.05 9.28 2.15
N GLU A 73 15.09 9.51 1.26
CA GLU A 73 14.36 10.75 1.06
C GLU A 73 13.53 11.13 2.29
N SER A 74 12.97 10.14 3.00
CA SER A 74 12.23 10.36 4.25
C SER A 74 13.12 10.35 5.49
N LYS A 75 14.19 9.55 5.50
CA LYS A 75 15.04 9.35 6.69
C LYS A 75 16.15 10.38 6.88
N VAL A 76 16.69 10.93 5.79
CA VAL A 76 17.91 11.74 5.83
C VAL A 76 17.61 13.23 5.57
N GLY A 77 17.90 14.06 6.57
CA GLY A 77 17.71 15.51 6.50
C GLY A 77 18.98 16.33 6.18
N ALA A 78 20.17 15.77 6.37
CA ALA A 78 21.45 16.46 6.16
C ALA A 78 22.31 15.76 5.10
N GLY A 79 23.17 16.52 4.40
CA GLY A 79 24.01 15.97 3.33
C GLY A 79 23.22 15.52 2.09
N VAL A 80 22.05 16.13 1.87
CA VAL A 80 21.17 15.90 0.72
C VAL A 80 21.10 17.18 -0.13
N PRO A 81 20.76 17.07 -1.44
CA PRO A 81 20.62 18.24 -2.30
C PRO A 81 19.60 19.26 -1.76
N GLU A 82 19.92 20.55 -1.83
CA GLU A 82 19.01 21.63 -1.42
C GLU A 82 17.67 21.59 -2.19
N ALA A 83 17.71 21.14 -3.45
CA ALA A 83 16.54 20.96 -4.30
C ALA A 83 15.49 19.98 -3.72
N TRP A 84 15.83 19.16 -2.74
CA TRP A 84 14.88 18.28 -2.06
C TRP A 84 13.98 19.01 -1.05
N GLY A 85 14.24 20.31 -0.79
CA GLY A 85 13.41 21.16 0.04
C GLY A 85 13.38 20.76 1.51
N ASP A 86 12.32 21.21 2.20
CA ASP A 86 12.13 20.95 3.63
C ASP A 86 12.03 19.46 3.93
N TRP A 87 12.87 18.99 4.86
CA TRP A 87 12.96 17.57 5.18
C TRP A 87 11.68 17.05 5.83
N LYS A 88 11.06 17.81 6.74
CA LYS A 88 9.88 17.36 7.47
C LYS A 88 8.69 17.17 6.52
N GLU A 89 8.41 18.17 5.69
CA GLU A 89 7.36 18.07 4.68
C GLU A 89 7.66 16.97 3.66
N ARG A 90 8.91 16.86 3.18
CA ARG A 90 9.31 15.77 2.27
C ARG A 90 9.06 14.39 2.88
N ALA A 91 9.45 14.18 4.13
CA ALA A 91 9.32 12.88 4.78
C ALA A 91 7.85 12.48 4.99
N ILE A 92 7.01 13.42 5.42
CA ILE A 92 5.56 13.23 5.56
C ILE A 92 4.92 12.97 4.18
N ASN A 93 5.32 13.71 3.15
CA ASN A 93 4.82 13.53 1.79
C ASN A 93 5.20 12.16 1.23
N TRP A 94 6.37 11.61 1.57
CA TRP A 94 6.78 10.28 1.10
C TRP A 94 5.81 9.18 1.55
N GLU A 95 5.40 9.22 2.82
CA GLU A 95 4.41 8.31 3.37
C GLU A 95 3.00 8.62 2.84
N THR A 96 2.63 9.91 2.77
CA THR A 96 1.29 10.33 2.31
C THR A 96 1.04 9.98 0.84
N ILE A 97 2.00 10.23 -0.05
CA ILE A 97 1.88 9.92 -1.48
C ILE A 97 1.84 8.41 -1.70
N THR A 98 2.70 7.66 -1.01
CA THR A 98 2.67 6.19 -1.09
C THR A 98 1.30 5.65 -0.64
N ALA A 99 0.77 6.18 0.48
CA ALA A 99 -0.56 5.80 0.96
C ALA A 99 -1.65 6.13 -0.07
N ALA A 100 -1.65 7.36 -0.57
CA ALA A 100 -2.63 7.83 -1.54
C ALA A 100 -2.66 6.95 -2.79
N SER A 101 -1.49 6.69 -3.38
CA SER A 101 -1.39 5.83 -4.56
C SER A 101 -1.90 4.42 -4.30
N LEU A 102 -1.54 3.80 -3.16
CA LEU A 102 -1.99 2.43 -2.90
C LEU A 102 -3.49 2.34 -2.57
N ILE A 103 -4.07 3.38 -1.97
CA ILE A 103 -5.52 3.50 -1.78
C ILE A 103 -6.23 3.52 -3.13
N GLU A 104 -5.76 4.34 -4.08
CA GLU A 104 -6.32 4.40 -5.44
C GLU A 104 -6.20 3.06 -6.19
N SER A 105 -5.14 2.28 -5.94
CA SER A 105 -5.02 0.91 -6.49
C SER A 105 -5.87 -0.15 -5.78
N GLY A 106 -6.65 0.24 -4.77
CA GLY A 106 -7.62 -0.61 -4.08
C GLY A 106 -7.14 -1.22 -2.76
N ALA A 107 -6.26 -0.55 -2.01
CA ALA A 107 -5.95 -0.95 -0.62
C ALA A 107 -7.19 -0.86 0.27
N ASP A 108 -7.45 -1.89 1.07
CA ASP A 108 -8.54 -1.90 2.05
C ASP A 108 -8.04 -1.50 3.45
N ILE A 109 -6.77 -1.84 3.78
CA ILE A 109 -6.13 -1.49 5.06
C ILE A 109 -4.76 -0.87 4.79
N VAL A 110 -4.54 0.34 5.30
CA VAL A 110 -3.27 1.07 5.15
C VAL A 110 -2.61 1.25 6.51
N VAL A 111 -1.40 0.72 6.66
CA VAL A 111 -0.63 0.82 7.90
C VAL A 111 0.37 1.97 7.80
N LEU A 112 0.13 3.04 8.58
CA LEU A 112 0.94 4.26 8.62
C LEU A 112 1.67 4.40 9.96
N ARG A 113 2.66 5.29 10.03
CA ARG A 113 3.44 5.60 11.23
C ARG A 113 3.30 7.05 11.69
N HIS A 114 3.31 8.03 10.77
CA HIS A 114 3.32 9.43 11.18
C HIS A 114 1.89 9.98 11.33
N PRO A 115 1.53 10.62 12.47
CA PRO A 115 0.17 11.11 12.73
C PRO A 115 -0.34 12.11 11.68
N GLU A 116 0.54 12.96 11.15
CA GLU A 116 0.14 13.91 10.10
C GLU A 116 -0.20 13.19 8.77
N SER A 117 0.51 12.11 8.43
CA SER A 117 0.19 11.29 7.25
C SER A 117 -1.17 10.61 7.44
N VAL A 118 -1.46 10.12 8.65
CA VAL A 118 -2.78 9.55 9.01
C VAL A 118 -3.89 10.58 8.83
N ARG A 119 -3.70 11.80 9.34
CA ARG A 119 -4.65 12.90 9.19
C ARG A 119 -4.91 13.24 7.72
N ARG A 120 -3.85 13.32 6.91
CA ARG A 120 -3.94 13.61 5.46
C ARG A 120 -4.65 12.48 4.70
N ALA A 121 -4.32 11.22 5.02
CA ALA A 121 -4.96 10.06 4.41
C ALA A 121 -6.45 9.97 4.75
N HIS A 122 -6.84 10.20 6.01
CA HIS A 122 -8.27 10.27 6.38
C HIS A 122 -9.01 11.35 5.60
N LYS A 123 -8.45 12.56 5.55
CA LYS A 123 -9.06 13.65 4.77
C LYS A 123 -9.26 13.26 3.31
N MET A 124 -8.26 12.63 2.68
CA MET A 124 -8.35 12.17 1.30
C MET A 124 -9.45 11.11 1.12
N ILE A 125 -9.53 10.14 2.04
CA ILE A 125 -10.57 9.09 2.00
C ILE A 125 -11.96 9.71 2.16
N ASP A 126 -12.13 10.66 3.08
CA ASP A 126 -13.40 11.37 3.27
C ASP A 126 -13.81 12.08 1.96
N GLU A 127 -12.88 12.78 1.30
CA GLU A 127 -13.14 13.45 0.02
C GLU A 127 -13.47 12.48 -1.13
N LEU A 128 -12.91 11.26 -1.14
CA LEU A 128 -13.21 10.23 -2.14
C LEU A 128 -14.59 9.59 -1.94
N MET A 129 -15.06 9.51 -0.69
CA MET A 129 -16.33 8.87 -0.35
C MET A 129 -17.54 9.81 -0.48
N GLY A 130 -17.31 11.12 -0.57
CA GLY A 130 -18.35 12.16 -0.71
C GLY A 130 -18.94 12.64 0.61
#